data_AF-A0A240BY07-F1
#
_entry.id   AF-A0A240BY07-F1
#
_cell.length_a   1.000
_cell.length_b   1.000
_cell.length_c   1.000
_cell.angle_alpha   90.00
_cell.angle_beta   90.00
_cell.angle_gamma   90.00
#
_symmetry.space_group_name_H-M   'P 1'
#
loop_
_entity.id
_entity.type
_entity.pdbx_description
1 polymer ?
#
loop_
_entity_poly.entity_id
_entity_poly.type
_entity_poly.pdbx_seq_one_letter_code
_entity_poly.pdbx_strand_id
1 'polypeptide(L)' 'MNFIGFADVNDFIKISGLSVNDLERKVLCNTDFQKECVYRFGKGHKRYIKVDKAIDLIEKNLMFKETEI' A
#
# COMPACT_ATOMS: atom_id res chain seq x y z
N MET A 1 -14.72 9.08 -10.08
CA MET A 1 -13.80 8.59 -9.03
C MET A 1 -12.70 9.62 -8.89
N ASN A 2 -12.54 10.26 -7.73
CA ASN A 2 -11.44 11.20 -7.52
C ASN A 2 -10.13 10.42 -7.59
N PHE A 3 -9.24 10.77 -8.52
CA PHE A 3 -7.92 10.18 -8.61
C PHE A 3 -7.11 10.63 -7.39
N ILE A 4 -6.88 9.73 -6.45
CA ILE A 4 -5.98 9.98 -5.32
C ILE A 4 -4.60 9.53 -5.78
N GLY A 5 -3.77 10.48 -6.24
CA GLY A 5 -2.42 10.14 -6.69
C GLY A 5 -1.55 9.57 -5.57
N PHE A 6 -1.64 10.16 -4.37
CA PHE A 6 -0.92 9.71 -3.18
C PHE A 6 -1.82 9.78 -1.95
N ALA A 7 -1.64 8.84 -1.04
CA ALA A 7 -2.25 8.85 0.29
C ALA A 7 -1.17 8.68 1.36
N ASP A 8 -1.39 9.18 2.57
CA ASP A 8 -0.58 8.72 3.69
C ASP A 8 -1.06 7.35 4.19
N VAL A 9 -0.36 6.78 5.17
CA VAL A 9 -0.65 5.42 5.67
C VAL A 9 -2.09 5.30 6.16
N ASN A 10 -2.62 6.30 6.87
CA ASN A 10 -3.96 6.23 7.46
C ASN A 10 -5.05 6.33 6.38
N ASP A 11 -4.86 7.21 5.40
CA ASP A 11 -5.81 7.32 4.29
C ASP A 11 -5.71 6.11 3.35
N PHE A 12 -4.50 5.56 3.15
CA PHE A 12 -4.32 4.36 2.34
C PHE A 12 -5.02 3.14 2.96
N ILE A 13 -5.03 3.00 4.29
CA ILE A 13 -5.83 1.97 4.98
C ILE A 13 -7.31 2.07 4.60
N LYS A 14 -7.87 3.29 4.65
CA LYS A 14 -9.29 3.52 4.31
C LYS A 14 -9.58 3.25 2.83
N ILE A 15 -8.65 3.61 1.94
CA ILE A 15 -8.80 3.41 0.49
C ILE A 15 -8.68 1.93 0.12
N SER A 16 -7.68 1.25 0.66
CA SER A 16 -7.38 -0.15 0.33
C SER A 16 -8.29 -1.15 1.05
N GLY A 17 -8.92 -0.76 2.15
CA GLY A 17 -9.71 -1.65 3.00
C GLY A 17 -8.86 -2.64 3.82
N LEU A 18 -7.53 -2.51 3.79
CA LEU A 18 -6.63 -3.35 4.56
C LEU A 18 -6.75 -3.08 6.06
N SER A 19 -6.55 -4.12 6.88
CA SER A 19 -6.31 -3.90 8.30
C SER A 19 -4.95 -3.22 8.50
N VAL A 20 -4.80 -2.46 9.60
CA VAL A 20 -3.51 -1.88 10.01
C VAL A 20 -2.43 -2.97 10.07
N ASN A 21 -2.78 -4.12 10.62
CA ASN A 21 -1.86 -5.24 10.81
C ASN A 21 -1.38 -5.83 9.47
N ASP A 22 -2.27 -6.01 8.50
CA ASP A 22 -1.88 -6.50 7.17
C ASP A 22 -1.01 -5.49 6.44
N LEU A 23 -1.37 -4.20 6.52
CA LEU A 23 -0.55 -3.15 5.92
C LEU A 23 0.84 -3.12 6.54
N GLU A 24 0.99 -3.14 7.86
CA GLU A 24 2.28 -3.02 8.52
C GLU A 24 3.15 -4.28 8.36
N ARG A 25 2.56 -5.47 8.53
CA ARG A 25 3.34 -6.72 8.62
C ARG A 25 3.49 -7.45 7.30
N LYS A 26 2.58 -7.25 6.35
CA LYS A 26 2.59 -7.97 5.05
C LYS A 26 2.98 -7.06 3.91
N VAL A 27 2.34 -5.89 3.81
CA VAL A 27 2.52 -4.98 2.67
C VAL A 27 3.76 -4.10 2.84
N LEU A 28 3.85 -3.35 3.94
CA LEU A 28 4.98 -2.46 4.19
C LEU A 28 6.28 -3.20 4.50
N CYS A 29 6.22 -4.48 4.88
CA CYS A 29 7.43 -5.32 4.99
C CYS A 29 7.92 -5.83 3.63
N ASN A 30 7.12 -5.73 2.56
CA ASN A 30 7.54 -6.16 1.23
C ASN A 30 8.48 -5.12 0.60
N THR A 31 9.71 -5.54 0.27
CA THR A 31 10.76 -4.67 -0.27
C THR A 31 10.39 -4.04 -1.62
N ASP A 32 9.70 -4.79 -2.49
CA ASP A 32 9.33 -4.30 -3.82
C ASP A 32 8.19 -3.29 -3.71
N PHE A 33 7.22 -3.54 -2.84
CA PHE A 33 6.20 -2.55 -2.50
C PHE A 33 6.83 -1.25 -1.97
N GLN A 34 7.79 -1.33 -1.05
CA GLN A 34 8.48 -0.14 -0.54
C GLN A 34 9.17 0.63 -1.66
N LYS A 35 9.94 -0.05 -2.52
CA LYS A 35 10.69 0.58 -3.62
C LYS A 35 9.77 1.24 -4.64
N GLU A 36 8.66 0.59 -4.95
CA GLU A 36 7.83 0.96 -6.09
C GLU A 36 6.66 1.88 -5.74
N CYS A 37 6.19 1.83 -4.49
CA CYS A 37 4.95 2.48 -4.10
C CYS A 37 5.12 3.47 -2.94
N VAL A 38 6.21 3.41 -2.16
CA VAL A 38 6.38 4.23 -0.96
C VAL A 38 7.39 5.36 -1.18
N TYR A 39 6.96 6.58 -0.89
CA TYR A 39 7.73 7.80 -1.05
C TYR A 39 7.87 8.54 0.29
N ARG A 40 8.98 9.27 0.43
CA ARG A 40 9.25 10.15 1.57
C ARG A 40 9.84 11.46 1.07
N PHE A 41 9.51 12.57 1.73
CA PHE A 41 10.20 13.84 1.50
C PHE A 41 11.44 13.90 2.41
N GLY A 42 12.62 13.76 1.81
CA GLY A 42 13.91 13.87 2.52
C GLY A 42 14.05 12.89 3.70
N LYS A 43 14.55 13.40 4.84
CA LYS A 43 14.72 12.63 6.08
C LYS A 43 13.43 12.55 6.94
N GLY A 44 12.30 12.99 6.42
CA GLY A 44 11.02 12.95 7.14
C GLY A 44 10.55 11.52 7.43
N HIS A 45 9.81 11.35 8.53
CA HIS A 45 9.25 10.06 8.92
C HIS A 45 7.91 9.75 8.23
N LYS A 46 7.24 10.76 7.65
CA LYS A 46 5.96 10.57 6.95
C LYS A 46 6.16 9.82 5.63
N ARG A 47 5.33 8.81 5.41
CA ARG A 47 5.30 7.97 4.21
C ARG A 47 4.08 8.34 3.37
N TYR A 48 4.29 8.38 2.07
CA TYR A 48 3.26 8.59 1.07
C TYR A 48 3.22 7.38 0.15
N ILE A 49 2.04 6.86 -0.09
CA ILE A 49 1.82 5.66 -0.88
C ILE A 49 1.15 6.09 -2.18
N LYS A 50 1.78 5.74 -3.30
CA LYS A 50 1.20 5.95 -4.63
C LYS A 50 0.08 4.94 -4.84
N VAL A 51 -1.17 5.41 -4.77
CA VAL A 51 -2.34 4.56 -4.51
C VAL A 51 -2.62 3.58 -5.64
N ASP A 52 -2.68 4.06 -6.88
CA ASP A 52 -2.97 3.27 -8.07
C ASP A 52 -2.03 2.06 -8.20
N LYS A 53 -0.73 2.32 -8.11
CA LYS A 53 0.31 1.31 -8.22
C LYS A 53 0.33 0.36 -7.02
N ALA A 54 0.08 0.89 -5.82
CA ALA A 54 0.06 0.10 -4.61
C ALA A 54 -1.06 -0.95 -4.63
N ILE A 55 -2.27 -0.56 -5.04
CA ILE A 55 -3.42 -1.49 -5.14
C ILE A 55 -3.13 -2.59 -6.16
N ASP A 56 -2.64 -2.23 -7.35
CA ASP A 56 -2.31 -3.20 -8.40
C ASP A 56 -1.25 -4.22 -7.96
N LEU A 57 -0.20 -3.77 -7.25
CA LEU A 57 0.85 -4.66 -6.77
C LEU A 57 0.35 -5.60 -5.67
N ILE A 58 -0.48 -5.09 -4.75
CA ILE A 58 -1.06 -5.91 -3.67
C ILE A 58 -1.95 -7.00 -4.25
N GLU A 59 -2.85 -6.65 -5.18
CA GLU A 59 -3.78 -7.59 -5.81
C GLU A 59 -3.03 -8.70 -6.57
N LYS A 60 -1.98 -8.35 -7.32
CA LYS A 60 -1.24 -9.32 -8.15
C LYS A 60 -0.28 -10.21 -7.38
N ASN A 61 0.35 -9.68 -6.33
CA ASN A 61 1.52 -10.33 -5.74
C ASN A 61 1.34 -10.73 -4.28
N LEU A 62 0.37 -10.16 -3.56
CA LEU A 62 0.24 -10.35 -2.10
C LEU A 62 -1.11 -10.93 -1.68
N MET A 63 -2.15 -10.78 -2.50
CA MET A 63 -3.46 -11.36 -2.25
C MET A 63 -3.66 -12.65 -3.06
N PHE A 64 -4.45 -13.55 -2.49
CA PHE A 64 -4.94 -14.75 -3.15
C PHE A 64 -6.46 -14.70 -3.13
N LYS A 65 -7.12 -15.25 -4.16
CA LYS A 65 -8.58 -15.37 -4.10
C LYS A 65 -8.93 -16.36 -3.00
N GLU A 66 -10.04 -16.13 -2.31
CA GLU A 66 -10.53 -17.03 -1.27
C GLU A 66 -10.77 -18.46 -1.79
N THR A 67 -11.06 -18.61 -3.08
CA THR A 67 -11.21 -19.91 -3.75
C THR A 67 -9.90 -20.65 -4.03
N GLU A 68 -8.75 -20.00 -3.82
CA GLU A 68 -7.40 -20.53 -4.06
C GLU A 68 -6.66 -20.89 -2.76
N ILE A 69 -7.36 -20.82 -1.62
CA ILE A 69 -6.88 -21.20 -0.27
C ILE A 69 -7.50 -22.55 0.11
#